data_AF-A0A7W4B3Q9-F1
#
_entry.id   AF-A0A7W4B3Q9-F1
#
_cell.length_a   1.000
_cell.length_b   1.000
_cell.length_c   1.000
_cell.angle_alpha   90.00
_cell.angle_beta   90.00
_cell.angle_gamma   90.00
#
_symmetry.space_group_name_H-M   'P 1'
#
loop_
_entity.id
_entity.type
_entity.pdbx_description
1 polymer ?
#
loop_
_entity_poly.entity_id
_entity_poly.type
_entity_poly.pdbx_seq_one_letter_code
_entity_poly.pdbx_strand_id
1 'polypeptide(L)'
;MEQQNQQTLTNLVYDNYEDLALIEDHQVLIQPLLSDLVATAPEGFEGMATMINTHISNGFKFKNPKIQKFELESGLLKLKTYFQKVNLQYQPL
;
A
#
# COMPACT_ATOMS: atom_id res chain seq x y z
N MET A 1 -12.18 1.05 3.18
CA MET A 1 -11.35 2.27 3.05
C MET A 1 -11.96 3.27 2.06
N GLU A 2 -12.06 4.54 2.43
CA GLU A 2 -12.55 5.65 1.60
C GLU A 2 -11.57 6.04 0.47
N GLN A 3 -12.07 6.58 -0.65
CA GLN A 3 -11.24 6.94 -1.83
C GLN A 3 -10.08 7.89 -1.51
N GLN A 4 -10.29 8.89 -0.63
CA GLN A 4 -9.24 9.81 -0.22
C GLN A 4 -8.06 9.06 0.45
N ASN A 5 -8.36 8.06 1.29
CA ASN A 5 -7.34 7.24 1.95
C ASN A 5 -6.64 6.32 0.96
N GLN A 6 -7.35 5.80 -0.05
CA GLN A 6 -6.73 5.02 -1.13
C GLN A 6 -5.67 5.84 -1.89
N GLN A 7 -6.01 7.08 -2.23
CA GLN A 7 -5.10 7.97 -2.95
C GLN A 7 -3.94 8.43 -2.07
N THR A 8 -4.22 8.77 -0.82
CA THR A 8 -3.18 9.14 0.17
C THR A 8 -2.16 8.01 0.35
N LEU A 9 -2.64 6.79 0.58
CA LEU A 9 -1.77 5.62 0.71
C LEU A 9 -0.92 5.38 -0.55
N THR A 10 -1.54 5.49 -1.73
CA THR A 10 -0.85 5.28 -3.01
C THR A 10 0.27 6.29 -3.22
N ASN A 11 0.00 7.57 -2.92
CA ASN A 11 0.98 8.64 -3.09
C ASN A 11 2.14 8.50 -2.11
N LEU A 12 1.87 8.28 -0.82
CA LEU A 12 2.93 8.12 0.20
C LEU A 12 3.87 6.95 -0.12
N VAL A 13 3.33 5.82 -0.59
CA VAL A 13 4.15 4.66 -0.99
C VAL A 13 4.94 4.96 -2.26
N TYR A 14 4.36 5.70 -3.21
CA TYR A 14 5.07 6.14 -4.41
C TYR A 14 6.23 7.09 -4.08
N ASP A 15 6.00 8.07 -3.21
CA ASP A 15 7.03 9.02 -2.78
C ASP A 15 8.19 8.28 -2.10
N ASN A 16 7.91 7.30 -1.25
CA ASN A 16 8.95 6.45 -0.65
C ASN A 16 9.71 5.60 -1.67
N TYR A 17 9.05 5.16 -2.75
CA TYR A 17 9.71 4.40 -3.81
C TYR A 17 10.66 5.29 -4.64
N GLU A 18 10.26 6.54 -4.90
CA GLU A 18 11.09 7.52 -5.59
C GLU A 18 12.27 7.94 -4.70
N ASP A 19 11.98 8.32 -3.45
CA ASP A 19 12.95 8.77 -2.45
C ASP A 19 12.83 7.99 -1.12
N LEU A 20 13.79 7.09 -0.90
CA LEU A 20 13.85 6.27 0.32
C LEU A 20 14.11 7.09 1.59
N ALA A 21 14.60 8.33 1.49
CA ALA A 21 14.83 9.18 2.66
C ALA A 21 13.51 9.56 3.36
N LEU A 22 12.39 9.54 2.63
CA LEU A 22 11.06 9.87 3.15
C LEU A 22 10.45 8.76 4.03
N ILE A 23 11.05 7.55 4.05
CA ILE A 23 10.49 6.40 4.76
C ILE A 23 10.29 6.67 6.26
N GLU A 24 11.25 7.32 6.93
CA GLU A 24 11.15 7.59 8.37
C GLU A 24 9.93 8.45 8.70
N ASP A 25 9.69 9.50 7.92
CA ASP A 25 8.58 10.43 8.12
C ASP A 25 7.24 9.84 7.64
N HIS A 26 7.24 9.13 6.51
CA HIS A 26 6.02 8.60 5.91
C HIS A 26 5.52 7.32 6.58
N GLN A 27 6.39 6.52 7.21
CA GLN A 27 6.01 5.24 7.79
C GLN A 27 4.87 5.39 8.83
N VAL A 28 4.93 6.43 9.67
CA VAL A 28 3.90 6.67 10.70
C VAL A 28 2.54 7.05 10.10
N LEU A 29 2.54 7.61 8.89
CA LEU A 29 1.32 7.95 8.14
C LEU A 29 0.78 6.74 7.37
N ILE A 30 1.67 5.89 6.86
CA ILE A 30 1.31 4.71 6.04
C ILE A 30 0.77 3.57 6.91
N GLN A 31 1.34 3.31 8.08
CA GLN A 31 0.96 2.14 8.90
C GLN A 31 -0.54 2.10 9.29
N PRO A 32 -1.18 3.21 9.71
CA PRO A 32 -2.61 3.22 9.97
C PRO A 32 -3.44 2.90 8.71
N LEU A 33 -3.03 3.42 7.55
CA LEU A 33 -3.70 3.19 6.28
C LEU A 33 -3.57 1.72 5.83
N LEU A 34 -2.39 1.09 6.01
CA LEU A 34 -2.23 -0.34 5.73
C LEU A 34 -3.07 -1.20 6.68
N SER A 35 -3.20 -0.79 7.94
CA SER A 35 -4.05 -1.50 8.91
C SER A 35 -5.52 -1.42 8.51
N ASP A 36 -5.99 -0.23 8.11
CA ASP A 36 -7.35 -0.03 7.58
C ASP A 36 -7.60 -0.82 6.29
N LEU A 37 -6.61 -0.87 5.39
CA LEU A 37 -6.68 -1.64 4.14
C LEU A 37 -6.95 -3.13 4.41
N VAL A 38 -6.25 -3.72 5.39
CA VAL A 38 -6.43 -5.13 5.75
C VAL A 38 -7.75 -5.32 6.51
N ALA A 39 -8.08 -4.45 7.45
CA ALA A 39 -9.27 -4.58 8.28
C ALA A 39 -10.57 -4.39 7.50
N THR A 40 -10.55 -3.57 6.46
CA THR A 40 -11.72 -3.24 5.63
C THR A 40 -11.68 -3.90 4.25
N ALA A 41 -10.79 -4.88 4.06
CA ALA A 41 -10.71 -5.61 2.80
C ALA A 41 -12.04 -6.31 2.52
N PRO A 42 -12.64 -6.12 1.31
CA PRO A 42 -13.84 -6.83 0.94
C PRO A 42 -13.59 -8.34 0.82
N GLU A 43 -14.67 -9.12 0.93
CA GLU A 43 -14.61 -10.57 0.78
C GLU A 43 -13.96 -10.97 -0.57
N GLY A 44 -12.98 -11.87 -0.50
CA GLY A 44 -12.21 -12.34 -1.67
C GLY A 44 -10.97 -11.49 -1.99
N PHE A 45 -10.72 -10.40 -1.26
CA PHE A 45 -9.55 -9.52 -1.43
C PHE A 45 -8.59 -9.48 -0.23
N GLU A 46 -8.90 -10.19 0.86
CA GLU A 46 -8.15 -10.18 2.12
C GLU A 46 -6.70 -10.63 1.94
N GLY A 47 -6.50 -11.68 1.13
CA GLY A 47 -5.16 -12.17 0.79
C GLY A 47 -4.34 -11.13 0.04
N MET A 48 -4.97 -10.37 -0.86
CA MET A 48 -4.30 -9.31 -1.62
C MET A 48 -3.96 -8.11 -0.73
N ALA A 49 -4.88 -7.70 0.16
CA ALA A 49 -4.63 -6.66 1.15
C ALA A 49 -3.46 -7.04 2.08
N THR A 50 -3.43 -8.30 2.54
CA THR A 50 -2.34 -8.83 3.39
C THR A 50 -0.99 -8.83 2.66
N MET A 51 -0.96 -9.22 1.39
CA MET A 51 0.27 -9.17 0.58
C MET A 51 0.78 -7.75 0.37
N ILE A 52 -0.13 -6.79 0.11
CA ILE A 52 0.22 -5.37 -0.02
C ILE A 52 0.85 -4.86 1.27
N ASN A 53 0.20 -5.09 2.41
CA ASN A 53 0.71 -4.72 3.72
C ASN A 53 2.10 -5.34 3.98
N THR A 54 2.29 -6.61 3.62
CA THR A 54 3.56 -7.32 3.80
C THR A 54 4.68 -6.68 3.00
N HIS A 55 4.49 -6.45 1.70
CA HIS A 55 5.51 -5.84 0.85
C HIS A 55 5.87 -4.42 1.33
N ILE A 56 4.87 -3.57 1.59
CA ILE A 56 5.15 -2.18 2.00
C ILE A 56 5.83 -2.16 3.37
N SER A 57 5.38 -2.98 4.32
CA SER A 57 6.03 -3.12 5.63
C SER A 57 7.47 -3.64 5.53
N ASN A 58 7.75 -4.55 4.59
CA ASN A 58 9.11 -5.03 4.34
C ASN A 58 10.00 -3.93 3.76
N GLY A 59 9.46 -3.07 2.89
CA GLY A 59 10.14 -1.88 2.40
C GLY A 59 10.66 -0.96 3.51
N PHE A 60 9.98 -0.93 4.66
CA PHE A 60 10.41 -0.17 5.83
C PHE A 60 11.40 -0.94 6.72
N LYS A 61 11.27 -2.27 6.80
CA LYS A 61 12.11 -3.11 7.67
C LYS A 61 13.52 -3.34 7.11
N PHE A 62 13.65 -3.46 5.80
CA PHE A 62 14.95 -3.73 5.18
C PHE A 62 15.81 -2.46 5.13
N LYS A 63 17.12 -2.62 5.35
CA LYS A 63 18.09 -1.51 5.29
C LYS A 63 18.80 -1.39 3.94
N ASN A 64 18.65 -2.38 3.07
CA ASN A 64 19.30 -2.39 1.76
C ASN A 64 18.43 -1.61 0.76
N PRO A 65 18.90 -0.50 0.17
CA PRO A 65 18.10 0.33 -0.72
C PRO A 65 17.50 -0.40 -1.92
N LYS A 66 18.20 -1.41 -2.46
CA LYS A 66 17.70 -2.22 -3.59
C LYS A 66 16.52 -3.09 -3.17
N ILE A 67 16.60 -3.69 -1.97
CA ILE A 67 15.51 -4.50 -1.42
C ILE A 67 14.33 -3.60 -1.06
N GLN A 68 14.59 -2.43 -0.46
CA GLN A 68 13.53 -1.46 -0.14
C GLN A 68 12.77 -1.04 -1.40
N LYS A 69 13.46 -0.61 -2.47
CA LYS A 69 12.81 -0.26 -3.74
C LYS A 69 12.02 -1.41 -4.33
N PHE A 70 12.58 -2.63 -4.34
CA PHE A 70 11.87 -3.80 -4.83
C PHE A 70 10.56 -4.08 -4.08
N GLU A 71 10.60 -4.04 -2.75
CA GLU A 71 9.43 -4.26 -1.90
C GLU A 71 8.37 -3.17 -2.09
N LEU A 72 8.79 -1.91 -2.14
CA LEU A 72 7.88 -0.77 -2.36
C LEU A 72 7.25 -0.81 -3.76
N GLU A 73 8.02 -1.13 -4.80
CA GLU A 73 7.50 -1.29 -6.17
C GLU A 73 6.48 -2.42 -6.26
N SER A 74 6.82 -3.59 -5.69
CA SER A 74 5.94 -4.76 -5.62
C SER A 74 4.65 -4.46 -4.87
N GLY A 75 4.75 -3.73 -3.75
CA GLY A 75 3.62 -3.24 -2.97
C GLY A 75 2.74 -2.27 -3.76
N LEU A 76 3.35 -1.29 -4.43
CA LEU A 76 2.65 -0.25 -5.20
C LEU A 76 1.90 -0.84 -6.40
N LEU A 77 2.50 -1.77 -7.14
CA LEU A 77 1.86 -2.44 -8.27
C LEU A 77 0.60 -3.19 -7.82
N LYS A 78 0.69 -3.92 -6.70
CA LYS A 78 -0.44 -4.64 -6.11
C LYS A 78 -1.49 -3.68 -5.58
N LEU A 79 -1.09 -2.61 -4.90
CA LEU A 79 -2.00 -1.59 -4.36
C LEU A 79 -2.86 -0.95 -5.46
N LYS A 80 -2.23 -0.52 -6.57
CA LYS A 80 -2.94 0.03 -7.74
C LYS A 80 -3.94 -0.98 -8.32
N THR A 81 -3.49 -2.23 -8.49
CA THR A 81 -4.34 -3.32 -9.00
C THR A 81 -5.51 -3.62 -8.07
N TYR A 82 -5.27 -3.61 -6.76
CA TYR A 82 -6.28 -3.87 -5.74
C TYR A 82 -7.39 -2.81 -5.80
N PHE A 83 -7.04 -1.52 -5.76
CA PHE A 83 -8.05 -0.46 -5.80
C PHE A 83 -8.78 -0.42 -7.13
N GLN A 84 -8.12 -0.71 -8.26
CA GLN A 84 -8.81 -0.84 -9.54
C GLN A 84 -9.88 -1.94 -9.48
N LYS A 85 -9.55 -3.13 -8.96
CA LYS A 85 -10.50 -4.26 -8.89
C LYS A 85 -11.65 -4.01 -7.92
N VAL A 86 -11.34 -3.53 -6.72
CA VAL A 86 -12.36 -3.21 -5.69
C VAL A 86 -13.31 -2.13 -6.24
N ASN A 87 -12.78 -1.06 -6.82
CA ASN A 87 -13.63 0.01 -7.33
C ASN A 87 -14.48 -0.41 -8.53
N LEU A 88 -14.03 -1.38 -9.36
CA LEU A 88 -14.84 -1.96 -10.43
C LEU A 88 -15.95 -2.89 -9.91
N GLN A 89 -15.69 -3.65 -8.85
CA GLN A 89 -16.64 -4.61 -8.29
C GLN A 89 -17.74 -3.95 -7.45
N TYR A 90 -17.47 -2.77 -6.88
CA TYR A 90 -18.39 -2.05 -5.99
C TYR A 90 -18.86 -0.70 -6.56
N GLN A 91 -18.92 -0.54 -7.89
CA GLN A 91 -19.56 0.65 -8.47
C GLN A 91 -21.05 0.65 -8.11
N PRO A 92 -21.62 1.77 -7.62
CA PRO A 92 -23.06 1.91 -7.54
C PRO A 92 -23.66 1.89 -8.97
N LEU A 93 -24.73 1.09 -9.14
CA LEU A 93 -25.55 1.06 -10.35
C LEU A 93 -26.19 2.43 -10.64
#